data_AF-A0A8T4NRU2-F1
#
_entry.id   AF-A0A8T4NRU2-F1
#
_cell.length_a   1.000
_cell.length_b   1.000
_cell.length_c   1.000
_cell.angle_alpha   90.00
_cell.angle_beta   90.00
_cell.angle_gamma   90.00
#
_symmetry.space_group_name_H-M   'P 1'
#
loop_
_entity.id
_entity.type
_entity.pdbx_description
1 polymer ?
#
loop_
_entity_poly.entity_id
_entity_poly.type
_entity_poly.pdbx_seq_one_letter_code
_entity_poly.pdbx_strand_id
1 'polypeptide(L)'
;MESKQVAGIRRAVRLGKTLQSDLGEKLRDFYKGGGTIYQAIDEFDVREIYAVTYSVARVGIRLALAGSNWDNRSFEPYDGLIEDEMERDKIRREHLAESGKSIGNKMYLEGKGIHTQTPEERRKLAFRGGKTMGNKAYKEKLGVHARSQSQMRKDSLKALVARGGTLWSEEEIKLVHGLKRDGYKTLEIAQSLNGSFHNGEEIRTIHAVGYILYQYKKAQSN
;
A
#
# COMPACT_ATOMS: atom_id res chain seq x y z
N MET A 1 -30.13 10.19 -31.34
CA MET A 1 -29.41 8.93 -31.63
C MET A 1 -28.72 8.52 -30.34
N GLU A 2 -29.10 7.38 -29.75
CA GLU A 2 -28.50 6.93 -28.49
C GLU A 2 -27.05 6.47 -28.74
N SER A 3 -26.12 6.86 -27.86
CA SER A 3 -24.73 6.44 -28.03
C SER A 3 -24.61 4.92 -27.83
N LYS A 4 -23.71 4.27 -28.58
CA LYS A 4 -23.43 2.83 -28.44
C LYS A 4 -23.07 2.45 -26.99
N GLN A 5 -22.48 3.38 -26.25
CA GLN A 5 -22.10 3.19 -24.85
C GLN A 5 -23.32 3.10 -23.94
N VAL A 6 -24.30 4.01 -24.07
CA VAL A 6 -25.53 3.97 -23.25
C VAL A 6 -26.35 2.72 -23.57
N ALA A 7 -26.43 2.34 -24.84
CA ALA A 7 -27.09 1.09 -25.24
C ALA A 7 -26.42 -0.15 -24.61
N GLY A 8 -25.08 -0.19 -24.56
CA GLY A 8 -24.32 -1.26 -23.91
C GLY A 8 -24.56 -1.33 -22.40
N ILE A 9 -24.60 -0.18 -21.72
CA ILE A 9 -24.92 -0.11 -20.28
C ILE A 9 -26.33 -0.63 -20.04
N ARG A 10 -27.33 -0.13 -20.78
CA ARG A 10 -28.73 -0.57 -20.66
C ARG A 10 -28.87 -2.09 -20.85
N ARG A 11 -28.18 -2.64 -21.85
CA ARG A 11 -28.18 -4.09 -22.10
C ARG A 11 -27.61 -4.87 -20.93
N ALA A 12 -26.55 -4.37 -20.29
CA ALA A 12 -25.95 -5.03 -19.13
C ALA A 12 -26.81 -4.92 -17.86
N VAL A 13 -27.46 -3.77 -17.62
CA VAL A 13 -28.42 -3.59 -16.51
C VAL A 13 -29.58 -4.58 -16.65
N ARG A 14 -30.16 -4.67 -17.85
CA ARG A 14 -31.22 -5.64 -18.15
C ARG A 14 -30.77 -7.07 -17.92
N LEU A 15 -29.60 -7.43 -18.44
CA LEU A 15 -29.02 -8.76 -18.24
C LEU A 15 -28.82 -9.05 -16.75
N GLY A 16 -28.30 -8.09 -15.97
CA GLY A 16 -28.11 -8.26 -14.53
C GLY A 16 -29.40 -8.64 -13.82
N LYS A 17 -30.50 -7.94 -14.11
CA LYS A 17 -31.82 -8.27 -13.53
C LYS A 17 -32.32 -9.65 -13.99
N THR A 18 -32.15 -9.99 -15.26
CA THR A 18 -32.48 -11.32 -15.80
C THR A 18 -31.70 -12.43 -15.08
N LEU A 19 -30.39 -12.25 -14.88
CA LEU A 19 -29.55 -13.24 -14.19
C LEU A 19 -29.94 -13.42 -12.72
N GLN A 20 -30.47 -12.38 -12.04
CA GLN A 20 -31.03 -12.55 -10.69
C GLN A 20 -32.23 -13.50 -10.69
N SER A 21 -33.08 -13.42 -11.72
CA SER A 21 -34.25 -14.30 -11.86
C SER A 21 -33.85 -15.72 -12.25
N ASP A 22 -32.94 -15.87 -13.21
CA ASP A 22 -32.62 -17.16 -13.82
C ASP A 22 -31.62 -17.99 -12.98
N LEU A 23 -30.63 -17.32 -12.37
CA LEU A 23 -29.55 -17.98 -11.63
C LEU A 23 -29.65 -17.76 -10.12
N GLY A 24 -30.11 -16.57 -9.69
CA GLY A 24 -30.38 -16.24 -8.29
C GLY A 24 -29.32 -16.74 -7.30
N GLU A 25 -29.73 -17.67 -6.44
CA GLU A 25 -28.87 -18.26 -5.40
C GLU A 25 -27.65 -18.98 -5.97
N LYS A 26 -27.75 -19.65 -7.12
CA LYS A 26 -26.61 -20.34 -7.73
C LYS A 26 -25.48 -19.38 -8.04
N LEU A 27 -25.81 -18.21 -8.60
CA LEU A 27 -24.81 -17.19 -8.91
C LEU A 27 -24.23 -16.56 -7.63
N ARG A 28 -25.09 -16.31 -6.63
CA ARG A 28 -24.67 -15.78 -5.32
C ARG A 28 -23.69 -16.74 -4.65
N ASP A 29 -24.06 -18.00 -4.54
CA ASP A 29 -23.32 -19.01 -3.78
C ASP A 29 -22.02 -19.40 -4.52
N PHE A 30 -22.04 -19.47 -5.85
CA PHE A 30 -20.82 -19.61 -6.66
C PHE A 30 -19.84 -18.48 -6.38
N TYR A 31 -20.31 -17.22 -6.38
CA TYR A 31 -19.46 -16.07 -6.12
C TYR A 31 -18.94 -16.04 -4.67
N LYS A 32 -19.80 -16.34 -3.69
CA LYS A 32 -19.39 -16.45 -2.27
C LYS A 32 -18.42 -17.61 -2.03
N GLY A 33 -18.51 -18.67 -2.82
CA GLY A 33 -17.65 -19.84 -2.77
C GLY A 33 -16.27 -19.67 -3.41
N GLY A 34 -15.91 -18.47 -3.88
CA GLY A 34 -14.61 -18.20 -4.50
C GLY A 34 -14.66 -18.11 -6.03
N GLY A 35 -15.82 -18.35 -6.64
CA GLY A 35 -16.02 -18.25 -8.08
C GLY A 35 -15.93 -16.80 -8.56
N THR A 36 -15.03 -16.52 -9.51
CA THR A 36 -14.90 -15.17 -10.06
C THR A 36 -16.01 -14.86 -11.08
N ILE A 37 -16.25 -13.57 -11.34
CA ILE A 37 -17.19 -13.13 -12.40
C ILE A 37 -16.80 -13.71 -13.76
N TYR A 38 -15.49 -13.86 -14.03
CA TYR A 38 -14.99 -14.40 -15.28
C TYR A 38 -15.35 -15.88 -15.40
N GLN A 39 -15.12 -16.66 -14.34
CA GLN A 39 -15.52 -18.07 -14.31
C GLN A 39 -17.04 -18.23 -14.36
N ALA A 40 -17.82 -17.35 -13.75
CA ALA A 40 -19.28 -17.38 -13.82
C ALA A 40 -19.82 -17.17 -15.25
N ILE A 41 -19.10 -16.42 -16.10
CA ILE A 41 -19.50 -16.28 -17.52
C ILE A 41 -19.45 -17.64 -18.21
N ASP A 42 -18.39 -18.41 -17.94
CA ASP A 42 -18.13 -19.68 -18.59
C ASP A 42 -18.95 -20.82 -17.93
N GLU A 43 -19.01 -20.86 -16.60
CA GLU A 43 -19.75 -21.87 -15.81
C GLU A 43 -21.26 -21.86 -16.10
N PHE A 44 -21.83 -20.68 -16.37
CA PHE A 44 -23.26 -20.51 -16.65
C PHE A 44 -23.54 -20.19 -18.12
N ASP A 45 -22.57 -20.39 -19.02
CA ASP A 45 -22.68 -20.17 -20.48
C ASP A 45 -23.37 -18.84 -20.85
N VAL A 46 -23.07 -17.76 -20.11
CA VAL A 46 -23.87 -16.52 -20.12
C VAL A 46 -23.84 -15.84 -21.49
N ARG A 47 -22.76 -15.98 -22.25
CA ARG A 47 -22.68 -15.31 -23.57
C ARG A 47 -23.53 -16.01 -24.60
N GLU A 48 -23.55 -17.33 -24.56
CA GLU A 48 -24.20 -18.22 -25.50
C GLU A 48 -25.71 -18.21 -25.23
N ILE A 49 -26.12 -18.42 -23.97
CA ILE A 49 -27.54 -18.44 -23.57
C ILE A 49 -28.22 -17.09 -23.80
N TYR A 50 -27.56 -15.99 -23.43
CA TYR A 50 -28.15 -14.65 -23.51
C TYR A 50 -27.73 -13.86 -24.76
N ALA A 51 -26.97 -14.49 -25.67
CA ALA A 51 -26.47 -13.91 -26.91
C ALA A 51 -25.79 -12.53 -26.72
N VAL A 52 -24.95 -12.40 -25.68
CA VAL A 52 -24.29 -11.15 -25.30
C VAL A 52 -22.78 -11.19 -25.53
N THR A 53 -22.18 -10.02 -25.66
CA THR A 53 -20.72 -9.91 -25.70
C THR A 53 -20.13 -10.16 -24.31
N TYR A 54 -18.86 -10.59 -24.26
CA TYR A 54 -18.13 -10.82 -23.01
C TYR A 54 -18.17 -9.60 -22.07
N SER A 55 -18.05 -8.40 -22.64
CA SER A 55 -18.09 -7.15 -21.85
C SER A 55 -19.46 -6.92 -21.21
N VAL A 56 -20.55 -7.21 -21.93
CA VAL A 56 -21.91 -7.09 -21.41
C VAL A 56 -22.18 -8.17 -20.36
N ALA A 57 -21.77 -9.42 -20.59
CA ALA A 57 -21.88 -10.51 -19.63
C ALA A 57 -21.20 -10.18 -18.28
N ARG A 58 -19.93 -9.73 -18.35
CA ARG A 58 -19.16 -9.34 -17.17
C ARG A 58 -19.84 -8.22 -16.37
N VAL A 59 -20.35 -7.20 -17.07
CA VAL A 59 -21.06 -6.09 -16.41
C VAL A 59 -22.39 -6.58 -15.83
N GLY A 60 -23.13 -7.40 -16.57
CA GLY A 60 -24.41 -7.97 -16.13
C GLY A 60 -24.27 -8.77 -14.85
N ILE A 61 -23.32 -9.72 -14.78
CA ILE A 61 -23.06 -10.50 -13.56
C ILE A 61 -22.68 -9.61 -12.38
N ARG A 62 -21.81 -8.62 -12.60
CA ARG A 62 -21.45 -7.66 -11.55
C ARG A 62 -22.68 -6.92 -11.01
N LEU A 63 -23.57 -6.48 -11.91
CA LEU A 63 -24.79 -5.77 -11.52
C LEU A 63 -25.83 -6.72 -10.90
N ALA A 64 -25.87 -7.99 -11.28
CA ALA A 64 -26.71 -8.99 -10.62
C ALA A 64 -26.29 -9.18 -9.16
N LEU A 65 -24.97 -9.24 -8.89
CA LEU A 65 -24.41 -9.41 -7.56
C LEU A 65 -24.50 -8.14 -6.69
N ALA A 66 -24.18 -6.98 -7.26
CA ALA A 66 -24.05 -5.72 -6.51
C ALA A 66 -25.27 -4.79 -6.60
N GLY A 67 -26.22 -5.08 -7.49
CA GLY A 67 -27.35 -4.20 -7.79
C GLY A 67 -27.01 -3.12 -8.81
N SER A 68 -28.03 -2.38 -9.23
CA SER A 68 -27.91 -1.23 -10.11
C SER A 68 -28.72 -0.06 -9.59
N ASN A 69 -28.09 1.10 -9.51
CA ASN A 69 -28.75 2.39 -9.25
C ASN A 69 -29.08 3.15 -10.55
N TRP A 70 -29.03 2.46 -11.69
CA TRP A 70 -29.28 3.09 -12.98
C TRP A 70 -30.78 3.39 -13.11
N ASP A 71 -31.13 4.65 -12.90
CA ASP A 71 -32.50 5.14 -13.04
C ASP A 71 -32.68 5.74 -14.44
N ASN A 72 -33.55 5.12 -15.24
CA ASN A 72 -34.05 5.72 -16.45
C ASN A 72 -35.51 5.32 -16.70
N ARG A 73 -36.16 6.01 -17.65
CA ARG A 73 -37.57 5.76 -18.05
C ARG A 73 -37.93 4.30 -18.39
N SER A 74 -36.97 3.41 -18.56
CA SER A 74 -37.20 2.03 -19.02
C SER A 74 -36.69 0.95 -18.06
N PHE A 75 -36.03 1.32 -16.97
CA PHE A 75 -35.47 0.36 -16.01
C PHE A 75 -35.39 0.99 -14.63
N GLU A 76 -36.01 0.33 -13.65
CA GLU A 76 -35.93 0.73 -12.25
C GLU A 76 -34.63 0.19 -11.63
N PRO A 77 -34.05 0.94 -10.66
CA PRO A 77 -33.00 0.45 -9.80
C PRO A 77 -33.38 -0.87 -9.11
N TYR A 78 -32.38 -1.69 -8.78
CA TYR A 78 -32.60 -2.94 -8.06
C TYR A 78 -31.41 -3.30 -7.18
N ASP A 79 -31.70 -3.94 -6.05
CA ASP A 79 -30.69 -4.45 -5.12
C ASP A 79 -29.97 -5.68 -5.66
N GLY A 80 -28.74 -5.90 -5.20
CA GLY A 80 -27.90 -7.03 -5.61
C GLY A 80 -28.23 -8.32 -4.86
N LEU A 81 -27.81 -9.46 -5.41
CA LEU A 81 -27.89 -10.76 -4.74
C LEU A 81 -27.05 -10.84 -3.45
N ILE A 82 -26.11 -9.91 -3.27
CA ILE A 82 -25.35 -9.71 -2.03
C ILE A 82 -25.58 -8.27 -1.59
N GLU A 83 -26.58 -8.06 -0.73
CA GLU A 83 -27.02 -6.72 -0.32
C GLU A 83 -25.98 -6.00 0.55
N ASP A 84 -25.35 -6.72 1.49
CA ASP A 84 -24.34 -6.16 2.38
C ASP A 84 -23.08 -5.74 1.60
N GLU A 85 -22.83 -4.43 1.59
CA GLU A 85 -21.67 -3.84 0.94
C GLU A 85 -20.36 -4.28 1.58
N MET A 86 -20.33 -4.45 2.90
CA MET A 86 -19.12 -4.88 3.62
C MET A 86 -18.77 -6.32 3.28
N GLU A 87 -19.77 -7.21 3.21
CA GLU A 87 -19.60 -8.58 2.72
C GLU A 87 -19.09 -8.60 1.28
N ARG A 88 -19.71 -7.83 0.36
CA ARG A 88 -19.23 -7.74 -1.03
C ARG A 88 -17.80 -7.26 -1.14
N ASP A 89 -17.44 -6.23 -0.37
CA ASP A 89 -16.09 -5.65 -0.39
C ASP A 89 -15.05 -6.66 0.11
N LYS A 90 -15.40 -7.41 1.17
CA LYS A 90 -14.56 -8.50 1.69
C LYS A 90 -14.32 -9.58 0.63
N ILE A 91 -15.38 -10.14 0.03
CA ILE A 91 -15.26 -11.18 -1.01
C ILE A 91 -14.44 -10.66 -2.21
N ARG A 92 -14.67 -9.40 -2.62
CA ARG A 92 -13.89 -8.80 -3.72
C ARG A 92 -12.40 -8.76 -3.39
N ARG A 93 -12.02 -8.38 -2.16
CA ARG A 93 -10.62 -8.35 -1.73
C ARG A 93 -10.00 -9.75 -1.71
N GLU A 94 -10.75 -10.74 -1.23
CA GLU A 94 -10.32 -12.14 -1.22
C GLU A 94 -10.08 -12.66 -2.64
N HIS A 95 -11.01 -12.42 -3.57
CA HIS A 95 -10.83 -12.76 -4.99
C HIS A 95 -9.62 -12.07 -5.62
N LEU A 96 -9.39 -10.80 -5.32
CA LEU A 96 -8.22 -10.06 -5.83
C LEU A 96 -6.91 -10.64 -5.29
N ALA A 97 -6.86 -10.97 -4.00
CA ALA A 97 -5.68 -11.56 -3.38
C ALA A 97 -5.37 -12.94 -3.98
N GLU A 98 -6.38 -13.81 -4.09
CA GLU A 98 -6.21 -15.16 -4.64
C GLU A 98 -5.86 -15.13 -6.13
N SER A 99 -6.52 -14.28 -6.91
CA SER A 99 -6.18 -14.07 -8.33
C SER A 99 -4.76 -13.57 -8.48
N GLY A 100 -4.33 -12.61 -7.64
CA GLY A 100 -2.97 -12.11 -7.63
C GLY A 100 -1.94 -13.19 -7.32
N LYS A 101 -2.23 -14.06 -6.35
CA LYS A 101 -1.38 -15.20 -5.99
C LYS A 101 -1.29 -16.23 -7.11
N SER A 102 -2.42 -16.62 -7.69
CA SER A 102 -2.48 -17.57 -8.80
C SER A 102 -1.73 -17.06 -10.04
N ILE A 103 -1.98 -15.81 -10.44
CA ILE A 103 -1.28 -15.18 -11.57
C ILE A 103 0.22 -15.05 -11.27
N GLY A 104 0.58 -14.64 -10.05
CA GLY A 104 1.98 -14.55 -9.62
C GLY A 104 2.71 -15.89 -9.75
N ASN A 105 2.11 -16.96 -9.22
CA ASN A 105 2.65 -18.31 -9.35
C ASN A 105 2.75 -18.76 -10.81
N LYS A 106 1.73 -18.51 -11.62
CA LYS A 106 1.76 -18.82 -13.05
C LYS A 106 2.90 -18.10 -13.76
N MET A 107 3.07 -16.80 -13.52
CA MET A 107 4.14 -15.99 -14.11
C MET A 107 5.53 -16.47 -13.67
N TYR A 108 5.66 -16.94 -12.41
CA TYR A 108 6.89 -17.54 -11.91
C TYR A 108 7.20 -18.88 -12.61
N LEU A 109 6.24 -19.81 -12.65
CA LEU A 109 6.41 -21.14 -13.24
C LEU A 109 6.65 -21.09 -14.75
N GLU A 110 5.95 -20.21 -15.46
CA GLU A 110 6.15 -20.00 -16.90
C GLU A 110 7.41 -19.18 -17.20
N GLY A 111 8.12 -18.69 -16.18
CA GLY A 111 9.28 -17.81 -16.32
C GLY A 111 8.95 -16.60 -17.18
N LYS A 112 7.93 -15.83 -16.82
CA LYS A 112 7.47 -14.64 -17.56
C LYS A 112 7.61 -13.36 -16.73
N GLY A 113 7.60 -12.21 -17.41
CA GLY A 113 7.57 -10.90 -16.76
C GLY A 113 8.89 -10.59 -16.03
N ILE A 114 8.82 -10.33 -14.71
CA ILE A 114 10.03 -10.04 -13.93
C ILE A 114 10.91 -11.29 -13.73
N HIS A 115 10.33 -12.49 -13.86
CA HIS A 115 11.01 -13.75 -13.61
C HIS A 115 11.91 -14.20 -14.77
N THR A 116 11.79 -13.61 -15.97
CA THR A 116 12.76 -13.82 -17.06
C THR A 116 14.05 -13.03 -16.86
N GLN A 117 14.01 -11.99 -16.02
CA GLN A 117 15.02 -10.95 -16.07
C GLN A 117 16.26 -11.33 -15.30
N THR A 118 17.42 -11.17 -15.95
CA THR A 118 18.71 -11.29 -15.27
C THR A 118 18.87 -10.20 -14.20
N PRO A 119 19.75 -10.38 -13.20
CA PRO A 119 20.08 -9.32 -12.25
C PRO A 119 20.50 -8.01 -12.94
N GLU A 120 21.24 -8.09 -14.04
CA GLU A 120 21.70 -6.94 -14.82
C GLU A 120 20.53 -6.19 -15.48
N GLU A 121 19.58 -6.92 -16.07
CA GLU A 121 18.38 -6.36 -16.68
C GLU A 121 17.50 -5.67 -15.63
N ARG A 122 17.29 -6.32 -14.49
CA ARG A 122 16.58 -5.73 -13.35
C ARG A 122 17.26 -4.45 -12.87
N ARG A 123 18.59 -4.44 -12.77
CA ARG A 123 19.37 -3.26 -12.39
C ARG A 123 19.21 -2.11 -13.40
N LYS A 124 19.25 -2.41 -14.70
CA LYS A 124 19.04 -1.41 -15.77
C LYS A 124 17.64 -0.79 -15.70
N LEU A 125 16.60 -1.61 -15.51
CA LEU A 125 15.23 -1.15 -15.38
C LEU A 125 15.03 -0.31 -14.10
N ALA A 126 15.55 -0.79 -12.96
CA ALA A 126 15.51 -0.06 -11.70
C ALA A 126 16.22 1.31 -11.82
N PHE A 127 17.38 1.36 -12.46
CA PHE A 127 18.10 2.61 -12.72
C PHE A 127 17.28 3.57 -13.58
N ARG A 128 16.66 3.09 -14.67
CA ARG A 128 15.80 3.92 -15.52
C ARG A 128 14.58 4.44 -14.75
N GLY A 129 13.95 3.57 -13.96
CA GLY A 129 12.82 3.91 -13.09
C GLY A 129 13.21 4.97 -12.06
N GLY A 130 14.31 4.78 -11.34
CA GLY A 130 14.85 5.73 -10.38
C GLY A 130 15.23 7.07 -11.01
N LYS A 131 15.87 7.07 -12.20
CA LYS A 131 16.21 8.32 -12.90
C LYS A 131 14.97 9.08 -13.36
N THR A 132 13.92 8.39 -13.80
CA THR A 132 12.71 9.03 -14.30
C THR A 132 11.81 9.50 -13.15
N MET A 133 11.43 8.56 -12.29
CA MET A 133 10.52 8.83 -11.18
C MET A 133 11.19 9.53 -10.02
N GLY A 134 12.46 9.27 -9.74
CA GLY A 134 13.22 9.99 -8.71
C GLY A 134 13.39 11.47 -9.05
N ASN A 135 13.75 11.79 -10.29
CA ASN A 135 13.81 13.19 -10.74
C ASN A 135 12.45 13.86 -10.69
N LYS A 136 11.38 13.16 -11.09
CA LYS A 136 10.00 13.67 -10.97
C LYS A 136 9.65 13.95 -9.51
N ALA A 137 9.85 12.96 -8.62
CA ALA A 137 9.57 13.09 -7.20
C ALA A 137 10.36 14.24 -6.54
N TYR A 138 11.61 14.46 -6.94
CA TYR A 138 12.39 15.60 -6.50
C TYR A 138 11.78 16.93 -6.96
N LYS A 139 11.53 17.08 -8.27
CA LYS A 139 11.00 18.33 -8.86
C LYS A 139 9.62 18.69 -8.33
N GLU A 140 8.75 17.69 -8.19
CA GLU A 140 7.37 17.85 -7.70
C GLU A 140 7.27 17.83 -6.18
N LYS A 141 8.40 17.70 -5.46
CA LYS A 141 8.47 17.59 -4.00
C LYS A 141 7.49 16.53 -3.48
N LEU A 142 7.62 15.30 -3.98
CA LEU A 142 6.84 14.14 -3.56
C LEU A 142 7.64 13.23 -2.61
N GLY A 143 6.92 12.44 -1.82
CA GLY A 143 7.54 11.45 -0.93
C GLY A 143 8.48 12.08 0.09
N VAL A 144 9.74 11.65 0.14
CA VAL A 144 10.74 12.22 1.07
C VAL A 144 11.05 13.67 0.75
N HIS A 145 10.99 14.09 -0.51
CA HIS A 145 11.26 15.47 -0.93
C HIS A 145 10.11 16.43 -0.60
N ALA A 146 8.93 15.91 -0.26
CA ALA A 146 7.80 16.69 0.25
C ALA A 146 7.99 17.09 1.73
N ARG A 147 8.85 16.37 2.46
CA ARG A 147 8.93 16.48 3.91
C ARG A 147 9.75 17.70 4.31
N SER A 148 9.28 18.40 5.34
CA SER A 148 10.08 19.44 5.97
C SER A 148 11.24 18.82 6.77
N GLN A 149 12.31 19.59 6.96
CA GLN A 149 13.44 19.18 7.82
C GLN A 149 12.99 18.80 9.24
N SER A 150 12.00 19.52 9.79
CA SER A 150 11.42 19.22 11.10
C SER A 150 10.73 17.84 11.11
N GLN A 151 9.95 17.53 10.07
CA GLN A 151 9.30 16.22 9.96
C GLN A 151 10.32 15.09 9.82
N MET A 152 11.36 15.28 8.99
CA MET A 152 12.42 14.29 8.82
C MET A 152 13.18 14.02 10.13
N ARG A 153 13.42 15.05 10.95
CA ARG A 153 14.02 14.89 12.28
C ARG A 153 13.11 14.07 13.21
N LYS A 154 11.82 14.40 13.27
CA LYS A 154 10.84 13.65 14.07
C LYS A 154 10.79 12.18 13.66
N ASP A 155 10.73 11.90 12.36
CA ASP A 155 10.69 10.52 11.83
C ASP A 155 11.98 9.76 12.18
N SER A 156 13.13 10.44 12.11
CA SER A 156 14.44 9.85 12.45
C SER A 156 14.55 9.51 13.94
N LEU A 157 14.03 10.35 14.83
CA LEU A 157 13.96 10.07 16.27
C LEU A 157 13.05 8.87 16.56
N LYS A 158 11.88 8.80 15.91
CA LYS A 158 10.98 7.64 16.01
C LYS A 158 11.67 6.35 15.55
N ALA A 159 12.39 6.40 14.43
CA ALA A 159 13.11 5.26 13.90
C ALA A 159 14.30 4.84 14.78
N LEU A 160 14.92 5.76 15.51
CA LEU A 160 15.96 5.43 16.50
C LEU A 160 15.37 4.66 17.68
N VAL A 161 14.29 5.17 18.27
CA VAL A 161 13.59 4.52 19.39
C VAL A 161 13.03 3.15 19.01
N ALA A 162 12.41 3.04 17.83
CA ALA A 162 11.86 1.76 17.35
C ALA A 162 12.94 0.67 17.15
N ARG A 163 14.21 1.06 16.97
CA ARG A 163 15.37 0.15 16.89
C ARG A 163 16.01 -0.12 18.25
N GLY A 164 15.39 0.32 19.35
CA GLY A 164 15.91 0.18 20.72
C GLY A 164 16.95 1.23 21.11
N GLY A 165 17.12 2.30 20.34
CA GLY A 165 18.08 3.36 20.65
C GLY A 165 17.56 4.35 21.69
N THR A 166 18.45 4.84 22.55
CA THR A 166 18.13 5.81 23.62
C THR A 166 18.38 7.26 23.17
N LEU A 167 17.34 8.08 23.20
CA LEU A 167 17.44 9.52 22.90
C LEU A 167 18.23 10.25 23.99
N TRP A 168 18.90 11.33 23.63
CA TRP A 168 19.56 12.22 24.60
C TRP A 168 18.53 13.07 25.34
N SER A 169 18.57 13.07 26.67
CA SER A 169 17.83 14.05 27.46
C SER A 169 18.56 15.39 27.51
N GLU A 170 17.84 16.45 27.87
CA GLU A 170 18.46 17.77 28.03
C GLU A 170 19.47 17.79 29.19
N GLU A 171 19.20 17.04 30.25
CA GLU A 171 20.05 16.90 31.42
C GLU A 171 21.37 16.21 31.08
N GLU A 172 21.33 15.15 30.27
CA GLU A 172 22.53 14.48 29.77
C GLU A 172 23.40 15.44 28.95
N ILE A 173 22.77 16.21 28.05
CA ILE A 173 23.48 17.18 27.21
C ILE A 173 24.10 18.29 28.08
N LYS A 174 23.36 18.81 29.07
CA LYS A 174 23.89 19.80 30.03
C LYS A 174 25.08 19.25 30.79
N LEU A 175 25.02 18.00 31.27
CA LEU A 175 26.12 17.36 31.99
C LEU A 175 27.36 17.18 31.10
N VAL A 176 27.18 16.73 29.85
CA VAL A 176 28.28 16.63 28.87
C VAL A 176 29.07 17.94 28.79
N HIS A 177 28.36 19.07 28.68
CA HIS A 177 29.00 20.37 28.55
C HIS A 177 29.63 20.87 29.86
N GLY A 178 28.99 20.62 31.01
CA GLY A 178 29.54 20.92 32.33
C GLY A 178 30.86 20.20 32.56
N LEU A 179 30.85 18.87 32.45
CA LEU A 179 32.06 18.06 32.64
C LEU A 179 33.16 18.43 31.65
N LYS A 180 32.81 18.73 30.39
CA LYS A 180 33.81 19.15 29.41
C LYS A 180 34.48 20.47 29.80
N ARG A 181 33.72 21.43 30.36
CA ARG A 181 34.24 22.70 30.87
C ARG A 181 35.18 22.49 32.05
N ASP A 182 34.87 21.53 32.90
CA ASP A 182 35.65 21.17 34.09
C ASP A 182 36.92 20.35 33.75
N GLY A 183 37.20 20.13 32.46
CA GLY A 183 38.45 19.52 31.98
C GLY A 183 38.40 18.00 31.79
N TYR A 184 37.23 17.37 31.99
CA TYR A 184 37.08 15.92 31.82
C TYR A 184 37.36 15.48 30.38
N LYS A 185 37.96 14.30 30.24
CA LYS A 185 38.18 13.62 28.96
C LYS A 185 36.88 12.97 28.50
N THR A 186 36.70 12.83 27.18
CA THR A 186 35.45 12.30 26.57
C THR A 186 35.07 10.91 27.10
N LEU A 187 36.06 10.06 27.40
CA LEU A 187 35.82 8.74 27.99
C LEU A 187 35.22 8.84 29.41
N GLU A 188 35.76 9.72 30.24
CA GLU A 188 35.31 9.94 31.62
C GLU A 188 33.88 10.53 31.63
N ILE A 189 33.58 11.41 30.68
CA ILE A 189 32.22 11.94 30.47
C ILE A 189 31.25 10.83 30.10
N ALA A 190 31.62 9.93 29.18
CA ALA A 190 30.78 8.80 28.78
C ALA A 190 30.48 7.86 29.97
N GLN A 191 31.50 7.52 30.76
CA GLN A 191 31.35 6.71 31.97
C GLN A 191 30.44 7.38 33.00
N SER A 192 30.60 8.69 33.23
CA SER A 192 29.76 9.46 34.16
C SER A 192 28.29 9.48 33.72
N LEU A 193 28.03 9.65 32.42
CA LEU A 193 26.66 9.60 31.87
C LEU A 193 26.03 8.23 32.04
N ASN A 194 26.76 7.16 31.72
CA ASN A 194 26.26 5.79 31.86
C ASN A 194 25.94 5.47 33.32
N GLY A 195 26.80 5.86 34.26
CA GLY A 195 26.54 5.70 35.69
C GLY A 195 25.32 6.50 36.18
N SER A 196 25.15 7.74 35.71
CA SER A 196 24.13 8.66 36.25
C SER A 196 22.75 8.51 35.60
N PHE A 197 22.69 8.12 34.31
CA PHE A 197 21.45 8.09 33.52
C PHE A 197 21.06 6.71 33.00
N HIS A 198 22.01 5.76 32.98
CA HIS A 198 21.80 4.45 32.35
C HIS A 198 22.14 3.29 33.30
N ASN A 199 22.14 3.51 34.62
CA ASN A 199 22.42 2.49 35.65
C ASN A 199 23.74 1.72 35.43
N GLY A 200 24.74 2.37 34.82
CA GLY A 200 26.02 1.75 34.48
C GLY A 200 26.05 0.99 33.15
N GLU A 201 24.93 0.89 32.43
CA GLU A 201 24.89 0.30 31.09
C GLU A 201 25.62 1.19 30.07
N GLU A 202 26.36 0.55 29.14
CA GLU A 202 27.17 1.26 28.15
C GLU A 202 26.34 1.81 26.98
N ILE A 203 25.44 2.74 27.28
CA ILE A 203 24.55 3.38 26.30
C ILE A 203 25.24 4.55 25.58
N ARG A 204 25.94 5.40 26.34
CA ARG A 204 26.71 6.53 25.82
C ARG A 204 28.15 6.10 25.60
N THR A 205 28.54 5.96 24.35
CA THR A 205 29.91 5.68 23.96
C THR A 205 30.74 6.95 23.86
N ILE A 206 32.07 6.83 23.89
CA ILE A 206 33.00 7.94 23.65
C ILE A 206 32.70 8.69 22.34
N HIS A 207 32.29 7.96 21.29
CA HIS A 207 31.93 8.54 20.00
C HIS A 207 30.63 9.34 20.06
N ALA A 208 29.62 8.83 20.78
CA ALA A 208 28.35 9.53 20.96
C ALA A 208 28.54 10.86 21.70
N VAL A 209 29.33 10.86 22.78
CA VAL A 209 29.70 12.08 23.52
C VAL A 209 30.50 13.05 22.64
N GLY A 210 31.50 12.53 21.90
CA GLY A 210 32.29 13.34 20.98
C GLY A 210 31.44 14.04 19.92
N TYR A 211 30.42 13.38 19.39
CA TYR A 211 29.48 13.97 18.44
C TYR A 211 28.67 15.12 19.06
N ILE A 212 28.15 14.97 20.29
CA ILE A 212 27.43 16.04 21.00
C ILE A 212 28.31 17.27 21.21
N LEU A 213 29.55 17.07 21.66
CA LEU A 213 30.52 18.15 21.84
C LEU A 213 30.85 18.88 20.53
N TYR A 214 30.99 18.13 19.44
CA TYR A 214 31.22 18.70 18.11
C TYR A 214 30.04 19.57 17.65
N GLN A 215 28.79 19.08 17.80
CA GLN A 215 27.60 19.84 17.41
C GLN A 215 27.47 21.16 18.18
N TYR A 216 27.79 21.15 19.47
CA TYR A 216 27.79 22.35 20.30
C TYR A 216 28.83 23.37 19.84
N LYS A 217 30.07 22.93 19.59
CA LYS A 217 31.12 23.82 19.07
C LYS A 217 30.72 24.44 17.72
N LYS A 218 30.10 23.65 16.85
CA LYS A 218 29.62 24.11 15.55
C LYS A 218 28.50 25.15 15.69
N ALA A 219 27.57 24.95 16.63
CA ALA A 219 26.49 25.89 16.91
C ALA A 219 26.99 27.22 17.48
N GLN A 220 28.13 27.24 18.18
CA GLN A 220 28.77 28.46 18.67
C GLN A 220 29.64 29.18 17.64
N SER A 221 30.02 28.49 16.56
CA SER A 221 30.91 29.04 15.50
C SER A 221 30.14 29.66 14.32
N ASN A 222 28.81 29.60 14.36
CA ASN A 222 27.88 30.20 13.40
C ASN A 222 27.11 31.34 14.08
#